data_AF-A0A7C3GY06-F1
#
_entry.id   AF-A0A7C3GY06-F1
#
_cell.length_a   1.000
_cell.length_b   1.000
_cell.length_c   1.000
_cell.angle_alpha   90.00
_cell.angle_beta   90.00
_cell.angle_gamma   90.00
#
_symmetry.space_group_name_H-M   'P 1'
#
loop_
_entity.id
_entity.type
_entity.pdbx_description
1 polymer ?
#
loop_
_entity_poly.entity_id
_entity_poly.type
_entity_poly.pdbx_seq_one_letter_code
_entity_poly.pdbx_strand_id
1 'polypeptide(L)' 'MVLKGLPTVTFTLTAALGIFKIVDKQRRIYFIGNVKFHIDEVKGLGSFVEIEAIDEDGNIGLEKL' A
#
# COMPACT_ATOMS: atom_id res chain seq x y z
N MET A 1 -19.47 -18.53 -9.47
CA MET A 1 -17.98 -18.59 -9.46
C MET A 1 -17.53 -18.58 -8.02
N VAL A 2 -17.27 -19.75 -7.43
CA VAL A 2 -16.82 -19.86 -6.03
C VAL A 2 -15.30 -19.91 -6.04
N LEU A 3 -14.68 -18.82 -5.61
CA LEU A 3 -13.23 -18.67 -5.53
C LEU A 3 -12.71 -19.47 -4.32
N LYS A 4 -12.42 -20.76 -4.51
CA LYS A 4 -11.74 -21.59 -3.50
C LYS A 4 -10.27 -21.14 -3.37
N GLY A 5 -9.79 -20.91 -2.15
CA GLY A 5 -8.37 -20.68 -1.85
C GLY A 5 -7.95 -19.25 -1.50
N LEU A 6 -8.88 -18.29 -1.40
CA LEU A 6 -8.56 -16.95 -0.90
C LEU A 6 -8.40 -16.97 0.63
N PRO A 7 -7.51 -16.11 1.20
CA PRO A 7 -7.48 -15.86 2.64
C PRO A 7 -8.87 -15.50 3.14
N THR A 8 -9.22 -15.95 4.35
CA THR A 8 -10.57 -15.78 4.94
C THR A 8 -11.05 -14.34 4.89
N VAL A 9 -10.17 -13.37 5.12
CA VAL A 9 -10.48 -11.93 5.05
C VAL A 9 -10.88 -11.51 3.63
N THR A 10 -10.09 -11.88 2.63
CA THR A 10 -10.38 -11.52 1.23
C THR A 10 -11.70 -12.10 0.77
N PHE A 11 -12.00 -13.35 1.13
CA PHE A 11 -13.28 -13.99 0.80
C PHE A 11 -14.47 -13.24 1.42
N THR A 12 -14.45 -13.03 2.74
CA THR A 12 -15.56 -12.39 3.46
C THR A 12 -15.83 -10.97 2.95
N LEU A 13 -14.79 -10.16 2.76
CA LEU A 13 -14.94 -8.79 2.29
C LEU A 13 -15.36 -8.73 0.82
N THR A 14 -14.84 -9.63 -0.03
CA THR A 14 -15.29 -9.74 -1.43
C THR A 14 -16.77 -10.11 -1.50
N ALA A 15 -17.25 -11.01 -0.63
CA ALA A 15 -18.66 -11.39 -0.59
C ALA A 15 -19.57 -10.24 -0.13
N ALA A 16 -19.13 -9.43 0.82
CA ALA A 16 -19.90 -8.32 1.36
C ALA A 16 -19.88 -7.06 0.46
N LEU A 17 -18.73 -6.72 -0.13
CA LEU A 17 -18.49 -5.43 -0.81
C LEU A 17 -18.26 -5.56 -2.32
N GLY A 18 -17.95 -6.76 -2.82
CA GLY A 18 -17.47 -6.96 -4.19
C GLY A 18 -16.03 -6.45 -4.39
N ILE A 19 -15.51 -6.64 -5.62
CA ILE A 19 -14.22 -6.09 -6.05
C ILE A 19 -14.49 -5.02 -7.10
N PHE A 20 -14.12 -3.77 -6.82
CA PHE A 20 -14.25 -2.68 -7.79
C PHE A 20 -13.19 -2.76 -8.89
N LYS A 21 -11.91 -2.92 -8.50
CA LYS A 21 -10.78 -2.99 -9.42
C LYS A 21 -9.60 -3.70 -8.75
N ILE A 22 -8.73 -4.32 -9.57
CA ILE A 22 -7.45 -4.88 -9.15
C ILE A 22 -6.33 -3.97 -9.68
N VAL A 23 -5.42 -3.55 -8.81
CA VAL A 23 -4.21 -2.81 -9.16
C VAL A 23 -3.01 -3.72 -8.96
N ASP A 24 -2.39 -4.11 -10.06
CA ASP A 24 -1.18 -4.95 -10.09
C ASP A 24 0.06 -4.06 -10.15
N LYS A 25 0.99 -4.22 -9.21
CA LYS A 25 2.19 -3.40 -9.09
C LYS A 25 3.37 -4.12 -8.43
N GLN A 26 4.58 -3.71 -8.81
CA GLN A 26 5.82 -4.07 -8.11
C GLN A 26 6.27 -2.88 -7.26
N ARG A 27 6.56 -3.12 -5.98
CA ARG A 27 6.98 -2.07 -5.03
C ARG A 27 8.36 -2.36 -4.50
N ARG A 28 9.24 -1.36 -4.52
CA ARG A 28 10.47 -1.32 -3.73
C ARG A 28 10.28 -0.31 -2.61
N ILE A 29 10.61 -0.71 -1.38
CA ILE A 29 10.51 0.15 -0.20
C ILE A 29 11.91 0.46 0.28
N TYR A 30 12.20 1.74 0.47
CA TYR A 30 13.45 2.23 1.07
C TYR A 30 13.13 3.12 2.26
N PHE A 31 14.08 3.22 3.18
CA PHE A 31 13.99 4.11 4.33
C PHE A 31 15.25 4.97 4.42
N ILE A 32 15.06 6.25 4.71
CA ILE A 32 16.12 7.17 5.13
C ILE A 32 15.63 7.83 6.42
N GLY A 33 16.17 7.39 7.56
CA GLY A 33 15.65 7.80 8.86
C GLY A 33 14.19 7.38 9.03
N ASN A 34 13.33 8.34 9.40
CA ASN A 34 11.89 8.14 9.59
C ASN A 34 11.08 8.31 8.28
N VAL A 35 11.74 8.54 7.15
CA VAL A 35 11.08 8.72 5.85
C VAL A 35 11.13 7.43 5.04
N LYS A 36 9.95 6.96 4.65
CA LYS A 36 9.74 5.78 3.81
C LYS A 36 9.45 6.21 2.38
N PHE A 37 10.08 5.52 1.43
CA PHE A 37 9.91 5.74 0.00
C PHE A 37 9.29 4.49 -0.62
N HIS A 38 8.16 4.61 -1.29
CA HIS A 38 7.66 3.59 -2.20
C HIS A 38 8.09 3.95 -3.63
N ILE A 39 8.83 3.07 -4.27
CA ILE A 39 9.11 3.13 -5.72
C ILE A 39 8.26 2.04 -6.38
N ASP A 40 7.17 2.46 -7.01
CA ASP A 40 6.15 1.58 -7.55
C ASP A 40 6.20 1.55 -9.09
N GLU A 41 6.16 0.36 -9.66
CA GLU A 41 5.87 0.13 -11.08
C GLU A 41 4.46 -0.47 -11.20
N VAL A 42 3.50 0.33 -11.65
CA VAL A 42 2.10 -0.06 -11.76
C VAL A 42 1.79 -0.52 -13.17
N LYS A 43 1.28 -1.74 -13.30
CA LYS A 43 1.03 -2.37 -14.60
C LYS A 43 0.04 -1.54 -15.43
N GLY A 44 0.51 -1.07 -16.59
CA GLY A 44 -0.28 -0.26 -17.52
C GLY A 44 -0.40 1.23 -17.16
N LEU A 45 0.18 1.68 -16.05
CA LEU A 45 0.21 3.10 -15.65
C LEU A 45 1.63 3.67 -15.53
N GLY A 46 2.65 2.82 -15.36
CA GLY A 46 4.05 3.24 -15.28
C GLY A 46 4.53 3.46 -13.85
N SER A 47 5.55 4.30 -13.70
CA SER A 47 6.28 4.50 -12.45
C SER A 47 5.65 5.56 -11.55
N PHE A 48 5.58 5.27 -10.25
CA PHE A 48 5.08 6.18 -9.21
C PHE A 48 6.05 6.21 -8.02
N VAL A 49 6.07 7.34 -7.33
CA VAL A 49 6.78 7.52 -6.06
C VAL A 49 5.84 8.04 -4.99
N GLU A 50 5.93 7.46 -3.79
CA GLU A 50 5.27 7.93 -2.58
C GLU A 50 6.32 8.12 -1.50
N ILE A 51 6.24 9.24 -0.76
CA ILE A 51 7.19 9.61 0.29
C ILE A 51 6.38 9.88 1.55
N GLU A 52 6.66 9.13 2.61
CA GLU A 52 5.95 9.21 3.88
C GLU A 52 6.95 9.50 5.01
N ALA A 53 6.85 10.65 5.67
CA ALA A 53 7.52 10.88 6.95
C ALA A 53 6.66 10.25 8.06
N ILE A 54 7.23 9.29 8.78
CA ILE A 54 6.53 8.52 9.80
C ILE A 54 6.92 9.07 11.18
N ASP A 55 5.93 9.34 12.00
CA ASP A 55 6.08 9.65 13.42
C ASP A 55 5.33 8.58 14.22
N GLU A 56 6.02 7.49 14.57
CA GLU A 56 5.41 6.32 15.22
C GLU A 56 4.88 6.65 16.62
N ASP A 57 5.55 7.55 17.33
CA ASP A 57 5.23 7.91 18.72
C ASP A 57 4.45 9.22 18.84
N GLY A 58 4.21 9.94 17.73
CA GLY A 58 3.52 11.23 17.72
C GLY A 58 4.34 12.37 18.35
N ASN A 59 5.67 12.23 18.41
CA ASN A 59 6.56 13.15 19.13
C ASN A 59 7.46 13.98 18.21
N ILE A 60 7.36 13.80 16.89
CA ILE A 60 8.09 14.61 15.91
C ILE A 60 7.25 15.88 15.66
N GLY A 61 7.75 17.01 16.17
CA GLY A 61 7.15 18.31 15.91
C GLY A 61 7.12 18.63 14.42
N LEU A 62 6.13 19.42 13.98
CA LEU A 62 5.94 19.82 12.58
C LEU A 62 7.20 20.45 11.95
N GLU A 63 8.05 21.07 12.77
CA GLU A 63 9.31 21.67 12.32
C GLU A 63 10.40 20.65 11.94
N LYS A 64 10.19 19.35 12.24
CA LYS A 64 11.11 18.24 11.95
C LYS A 64 10.52 17.18 11.01
N LEU A 65 9.25 17.33 10.60
CA LEU A 65 8.60 16.57 9.53
C LEU A 65 8.82 17.26 8.18
#